data_AF-A0AAU3UPB6-F1
#
_entry.id   AF-A0AAU3UPB6-F1
#
_cell.length_a   1.000
_cell.length_b   1.000
_cell.length_c   1.000
_cell.angle_alpha   90.00
_cell.angle_beta   90.00
_cell.angle_gamma   90.00
#
_symmetry.space_group_name_H-M   'P 1'
#
loop_
_entity.id
_entity.type
_entity.pdbx_description
1 polymer ?
#
loop_
_entity_poly.entity_id
_entity_poly.type
_entity_poly.pdbx_seq_one_letter_code
_entity_poly.pdbx_strand_id
1 'polypeptide(L)'
;MQQTVRHGFRHRRLFGLVIAALLVPLASVAGAGPAAQAAPTAQLNRYCGDHGAVGRLSNGRTVYCVQVQRTDAFVWSYSSDPIPMDPNSRGYNCNSQTCRWPDGSTVPNYQRCGLLCGEPPTNSDIQSGLNDCFQTGADFEDCESRIR
;
A
#
# COMPACT_ATOMS: atom_id res chain seq x y z
N MET A 1 -69.15 31.21 10.14
CA MET A 1 -69.81 29.92 9.85
C MET A 1 -69.31 28.94 10.92
N GLN A 2 -69.97 28.88 12.08
CA GLN A 2 -70.91 27.81 12.45
C GLN A 2 -70.47 26.42 11.97
N GLN A 3 -70.03 25.54 12.87
CA GLN A 3 -70.86 24.41 13.32
C GLN A 3 -70.19 23.61 14.46
N THR A 4 -71.00 23.41 15.49
CA THR A 4 -70.83 22.54 16.64
C THR A 4 -71.61 21.27 16.34
N VAL A 5 -71.03 20.06 16.46
CA VAL A 5 -71.81 18.85 16.76
C VAL A 5 -71.00 17.90 17.65
N ARG A 6 -71.71 17.44 18.68
CA ARG A 6 -71.32 16.62 19.83
C ARG A 6 -71.56 15.11 19.57
N HIS A 7 -71.15 14.30 20.55
CA HIS A 7 -71.60 12.94 20.90
C HIS A 7 -70.86 11.77 20.24
N GLY A 8 -70.36 10.76 20.95
CA GLY A 8 -70.43 10.50 22.39
C GLY A 8 -69.97 9.08 22.77
N PHE A 9 -70.04 8.81 24.08
CA PHE A 9 -70.18 7.48 24.72
C PHE A 9 -68.97 6.50 24.61
N ARG A 10 -68.38 5.93 25.66
CA ARG A 10 -68.78 5.67 27.06
C ARG A 10 -67.56 5.62 27.98
N HIS A 11 -67.77 6.08 29.21
CA HIS A 11 -66.98 5.71 30.38
C HIS A 11 -67.04 4.20 30.66
N ARG A 12 -65.90 3.60 31.01
CA ARG A 12 -65.82 2.64 32.11
C ARG A 12 -64.49 2.78 32.83
N ARG A 13 -64.59 2.84 34.16
CA ARG A 13 -63.54 3.11 35.13
C ARG A 13 -62.68 1.88 35.38
N LEU A 14 -61.46 2.16 35.84
CA LEU A 14 -60.58 1.37 36.71
C LEU A 14 -59.96 0.12 36.09
N PHE A 15 -58.63 0.10 35.99
CA PHE A 15 -57.74 -0.64 36.90
C PHE A 15 -56.29 -0.32 36.47
N GLY A 16 -55.46 0.08 37.43
CA GLY A 16 -54.09 0.50 37.15
C GLY A 16 -53.21 -0.64 36.67
N LEU A 17 -52.14 -0.29 35.96
CA LEU A 17 -50.86 -0.98 36.11
C LEU A 17 -49.72 -0.08 35.64
N VAL A 18 -48.74 0.04 36.52
CA VAL A 18 -47.42 0.64 36.33
C VAL A 18 -46.74 -0.05 35.14
N ILE A 19 -46.27 0.72 34.13
CA ILE A 19 -45.32 0.21 33.13
C ILE A 19 -44.16 1.21 33.00
N ALA A 20 -42.97 0.64 33.13
CA ALA A 20 -41.67 1.26 33.29
C ALA A 20 -41.27 2.22 32.16
N ALA A 21 -40.52 3.25 32.53
CA ALA A 21 -39.78 4.09 31.61
C ALA A 21 -38.71 3.25 30.89
N LEU A 22 -38.88 3.01 29.59
CA LEU A 22 -37.86 2.44 28.73
C LEU A 22 -36.91 3.56 28.30
N LEU A 23 -35.70 3.58 28.89
CA LEU A 23 -34.55 4.29 28.35
C LEU A 23 -34.12 3.57 27.07
N VAL A 24 -34.40 4.16 25.91
CA VAL A 24 -33.87 3.69 24.62
C VAL A 24 -32.43 4.21 24.49
N PRO A 25 -31.40 3.36 24.47
CA PRO A 25 -30.06 3.83 24.14
C PRO A 25 -30.00 4.18 22.65
N LEU A 26 -29.60 5.41 22.34
CA LEU A 26 -29.16 5.81 21.01
C LEU A 26 -27.90 5.01 20.68
N ALA A 27 -28.05 3.92 19.93
CA ALA A 27 -26.93 3.20 19.36
C ALA A 27 -26.32 4.07 18.25
N SER A 28 -25.15 4.64 18.53
CA SER A 28 -24.31 5.32 17.55
C SER A 28 -24.01 4.34 16.42
N VAL A 29 -24.54 4.59 15.22
CA VAL A 29 -24.12 3.90 14.00
C VAL A 29 -22.70 4.35 13.66
N ALA A 30 -21.71 3.67 14.24
CA ALA A 30 -20.33 3.79 13.80
C ALA A 30 -20.28 3.24 12.36
N GLY A 31 -20.18 4.15 11.39
CA GLY A 31 -19.93 3.80 10.00
C GLY A 31 -18.60 3.04 9.93
N ALA A 32 -18.68 1.73 9.75
CA ALA A 32 -17.55 0.91 9.37
C ALA A 32 -17.16 1.35 7.95
N GLY A 33 -16.18 2.25 7.84
CA GLY A 33 -15.48 2.47 6.59
C GLY A 33 -14.91 1.13 6.10
N PRO A 34 -14.78 0.93 4.78
CA PRO A 34 -14.21 -0.30 4.25
C PRO A 34 -12.85 -0.55 4.93
N ALA A 35 -12.73 -1.67 5.63
CA ALA A 35 -11.47 -2.11 6.17
C ALA A 35 -10.49 -2.20 5.01
N ALA A 36 -9.43 -1.37 5.04
CA ALA A 36 -8.35 -1.47 4.08
C ALA A 36 -7.86 -2.93 4.10
N GLN A 37 -8.09 -3.67 3.02
CA GLN A 37 -7.51 -5.01 2.89
C GLN A 37 -6.01 -4.88 3.15
N ALA A 38 -5.49 -5.72 4.03
CA ALA A 38 -4.05 -5.77 4.29
C ALA A 38 -3.32 -5.94 2.95
N ALA A 39 -2.41 -5.03 2.66
CA ALA A 39 -1.63 -5.08 1.42
C ALA A 39 -0.97 -6.46 1.29
N PRO A 40 -0.96 -7.07 0.09
CA PRO A 40 -0.32 -8.37 -0.11
C PRO A 40 1.15 -8.29 0.30
N THR A 41 1.64 -9.36 0.92
CA THR A 41 3.09 -9.50 1.17
C THR A 41 3.78 -9.74 -0.15
N ALA A 42 4.43 -8.69 -0.67
CA ALA A 42 5.15 -8.71 -1.92
C ALA A 42 6.61 -9.15 -1.70
N GLN A 43 7.24 -9.63 -2.76
CA GLN A 43 8.67 -9.91 -2.80
C GLN A 43 9.28 -9.08 -3.91
N LEU A 44 10.27 -8.26 -3.56
CA LEU A 44 10.97 -7.40 -4.51
C LEU A 44 11.49 -8.20 -5.71
N ASN A 45 11.40 -7.61 -6.90
CA ASN A 45 11.77 -8.19 -8.20
C ASN A 45 10.89 -9.35 -8.69
N ARG A 46 10.00 -9.93 -7.87
CA ARG A 46 9.07 -10.96 -8.38
C ARG A 46 8.13 -10.37 -9.40
N TYR A 47 7.82 -11.16 -10.43
CA TYR A 47 6.73 -10.85 -11.34
C TYR A 47 5.39 -10.78 -10.59
N CYS A 48 4.51 -9.90 -11.06
CA CYS A 48 3.21 -9.64 -10.50
C CYS A 48 2.17 -9.47 -11.61
N GLY A 49 0.91 -9.84 -11.34
CA GLY A 49 -0.19 -9.75 -12.32
C GLY A 49 -1.11 -8.56 -12.12
N ASP A 50 -1.11 -7.97 -10.92
CA ASP A 50 -2.03 -6.88 -10.57
C ASP A 50 -1.37 -5.53 -10.87
N HIS A 51 -1.49 -5.06 -12.12
CA HIS A 51 -0.81 -3.84 -12.58
C HIS A 51 -1.21 -2.62 -11.73
N GLY A 52 -0.20 -1.88 -11.24
CA GLY A 52 -0.42 -0.72 -10.36
C GLY A 52 -0.80 -1.08 -8.92
N ALA A 53 -0.81 -2.36 -8.55
CA ALA A 53 -1.05 -2.76 -7.17
C ALA A 53 0.08 -2.25 -6.25
N VAL A 54 -0.29 -2.03 -4.99
CA VAL A 54 0.62 -1.64 -3.90
C VAL A 54 0.74 -2.81 -2.94
N GLY A 55 1.97 -3.17 -2.61
CA GLY A 55 2.30 -4.24 -1.68
C GLY A 55 3.23 -3.76 -0.57
N ARG A 56 3.47 -4.62 0.42
CA ARG A 56 4.53 -4.41 1.41
C ARG A 56 5.49 -5.58 1.43
N LEU A 57 6.79 -5.28 1.52
CA LEU A 57 7.82 -6.27 1.77
C LEU A 57 7.78 -6.72 3.24
N SER A 58 8.47 -7.81 3.55
CA SER A 58 8.61 -8.34 4.92
C SER A 58 9.27 -7.36 5.89
N ASN A 59 10.11 -6.43 5.39
CA ASN A 59 10.72 -5.37 6.17
C ASN A 59 9.83 -4.12 6.32
N GLY A 60 8.58 -4.19 5.85
CA GLY A 60 7.62 -3.10 5.91
C GLY A 60 7.73 -2.07 4.79
N ARG A 61 8.72 -2.12 3.90
CA ARG A 61 8.82 -1.14 2.80
C ARG A 61 7.67 -1.30 1.80
N THR A 62 7.18 -0.17 1.30
CA THR A 62 6.18 -0.14 0.23
C THR A 62 6.82 -0.54 -1.10
N VAL A 63 6.09 -1.29 -1.92
CA VAL A 63 6.48 -1.65 -3.30
C VAL A 63 5.26 -1.61 -4.22
N TYR A 64 5.53 -1.48 -5.52
CA TYR A 64 4.53 -1.28 -6.55
C TYR A 64 4.70 -2.32 -7.66
N CYS A 65 3.58 -2.85 -8.17
CA CYS A 65 3.59 -3.72 -9.33
C CYS A 65 3.64 -2.88 -10.60
N VAL A 66 4.85 -2.67 -11.14
CA VAL A 66 5.12 -1.74 -12.24
C VAL A 66 5.62 -2.45 -13.48
N GLN A 67 5.39 -1.83 -14.63
CA GLN A 67 5.83 -2.35 -15.91
C GLN A 67 7.35 -2.27 -16.03
N VAL A 68 7.96 -3.29 -16.64
CA VAL A 68 9.30 -3.17 -17.22
C VAL A 68 9.18 -2.46 -18.56
N GLN A 69 9.90 -1.36 -18.74
CA GLN A 69 9.83 -0.57 -19.96
C GLN A 69 10.06 -1.43 -21.21
N ARG A 70 9.23 -1.19 -22.24
CA ARG A 70 9.28 -1.86 -23.55
C ARG A 70 8.99 -3.37 -23.51
N THR A 71 8.41 -3.88 -22.43
CA THR A 71 7.91 -5.26 -22.35
C THR A 71 6.48 -5.28 -21.82
N ASP A 72 5.86 -6.47 -21.80
CA ASP A 72 4.56 -6.74 -21.15
C ASP A 72 4.73 -7.32 -19.73
N ALA A 73 5.96 -7.37 -19.21
CA ALA A 73 6.25 -7.90 -17.89
C ALA A 73 6.05 -6.84 -16.80
N PHE A 74 5.53 -7.26 -15.66
CA PHE A 74 5.35 -6.44 -14.47
C PHE A 74 6.05 -7.05 -13.28
N VAL A 75 6.75 -6.25 -12.48
CA VAL A 75 7.50 -6.70 -11.30
C VAL A 75 7.26 -5.79 -10.10
N TRP A 76 7.40 -6.34 -8.91
CA TRP A 76 7.41 -5.56 -7.67
C TRP A 76 8.70 -4.73 -7.57
N SER A 77 8.55 -3.40 -7.53
CA SER A 77 9.62 -2.40 -7.48
C SER A 77 9.43 -1.44 -6.31
N TYR A 78 10.49 -0.78 -5.85
CA TYR A 78 10.39 0.28 -4.84
C TYR A 78 9.81 1.59 -5.37
N SER A 79 9.86 1.83 -6.68
CA SER A 79 9.28 3.01 -7.33
C SER A 79 7.96 2.64 -8.01
N SER A 80 7.02 3.57 -8.04
CA SER A 80 5.77 3.46 -8.83
C SER A 80 5.97 3.73 -10.33
N ASP A 81 7.15 4.23 -10.74
CA ASP A 81 7.49 4.45 -12.14
C ASP A 81 7.90 3.13 -12.86
N PRO A 82 7.65 3.01 -14.18
CA PRO A 82 8.14 1.89 -14.97
C PRO A 82 9.67 1.77 -14.94
N ILE A 83 10.17 0.56 -14.65
CA ILE A 83 11.61 0.33 -14.50
C ILE A 83 12.28 0.08 -15.87
N PRO A 84 13.52 0.55 -16.10
CA PRO A 84 14.16 0.51 -17.41
C PRO A 84 14.64 -0.90 -17.84
N MET A 85 14.81 -1.82 -16.89
CA MET A 85 15.37 -3.15 -17.12
C MET A 85 14.67 -4.18 -16.24
N ASP A 86 14.45 -5.39 -16.75
CA ASP A 86 13.90 -6.51 -15.96
C ASP A 86 14.97 -7.06 -14.99
N PRO A 87 14.74 -7.00 -13.67
CA PRO A 87 15.67 -7.54 -12.68
C PRO A 87 15.81 -9.07 -12.73
N ASN A 88 14.94 -9.79 -13.45
CA ASN A 88 15.03 -11.24 -13.58
C ASN A 88 15.79 -11.68 -14.85
N SER A 89 16.04 -10.77 -15.80
CA SER A 89 16.72 -11.08 -17.07
C SER A 89 18.13 -10.49 -17.18
N ARG A 90 18.68 -9.95 -16.09
CA ARG A 90 19.95 -9.21 -16.05
C ARG A 90 21.21 -10.06 -16.24
N GLY A 91 21.13 -11.38 -16.11
CA GLY A 91 22.24 -12.30 -16.42
C GLY A 91 23.40 -12.32 -15.42
N TYR A 92 23.28 -11.59 -14.30
CA TYR A 92 24.23 -11.59 -13.20
C TYR A 92 23.52 -11.83 -11.86
N ASN A 93 24.30 -12.21 -10.84
CA ASN A 93 23.80 -12.40 -9.48
C ASN A 93 24.44 -11.39 -8.53
N CYS A 94 23.67 -10.94 -7.54
CA CYS A 94 24.14 -10.04 -6.51
C CYS A 94 24.04 -10.69 -5.14
N ASN A 95 25.03 -10.42 -4.29
CA ASN A 95 24.90 -10.53 -2.85
C ASN A 95 24.80 -9.12 -2.24
N SER A 96 24.90 -9.00 -0.91
CA SER A 96 24.81 -7.71 -0.21
C SER A 96 25.95 -6.74 -0.49
N GLN A 97 27.06 -7.18 -1.11
CA GLN A 97 28.27 -6.38 -1.32
C GLN A 97 28.63 -6.18 -2.79
N THR A 98 28.37 -7.17 -3.66
CA THR A 98 28.80 -7.13 -5.06
C THR A 98 27.86 -7.89 -5.98
N CYS A 99 27.85 -7.50 -7.25
CA CYS A 99 27.19 -8.21 -8.33
C CYS A 99 28.26 -8.79 -9.27
N ARG A 100 28.09 -10.06 -9.65
CA ARG A 100 29.06 -10.77 -10.50
C ARG A 100 28.37 -11.45 -11.67
N TRP A 101 29.04 -11.41 -12.81
CA TRP A 101 28.74 -12.24 -13.97
C TRP A 101 29.02 -13.71 -13.67
N PRO A 102 28.47 -14.65 -14.47
CA PRO A 102 28.74 -16.08 -14.33
C PRO A 102 30.22 -16.45 -14.48
N ASP A 103 31.02 -15.64 -15.19
CA ASP A 103 32.47 -15.81 -15.32
C ASP A 103 33.26 -15.35 -14.08
N GLY A 104 32.58 -14.82 -13.06
CA GLY A 104 33.14 -14.33 -11.81
C GLY A 104 33.58 -12.86 -11.84
N SER A 105 33.60 -12.21 -13.00
CA SER A 105 33.94 -10.78 -13.12
C SER A 105 32.87 -9.90 -12.47
N THR A 106 33.29 -8.72 -11.97
CA THR A 106 32.39 -7.78 -11.30
C THR A 106 31.56 -7.02 -12.33
N VAL A 107 30.26 -6.90 -12.09
CA VAL A 107 29.35 -6.13 -12.95
C VAL A 107 29.64 -4.62 -12.76
N PRO A 108 29.94 -3.87 -13.83
CA PRO A 108 30.10 -2.43 -13.76
C PRO A 108 28.84 -1.71 -13.27
N ASN A 109 29.01 -0.64 -12.47
CA ASN A 109 27.88 0.10 -11.87
C ASN A 109 26.85 0.65 -12.87
N TYR A 110 27.26 1.04 -14.08
CA TYR A 110 26.34 1.58 -15.08
C TYR A 110 25.44 0.51 -15.73
N GLN A 111 25.72 -0.78 -15.51
CA GLN A 111 24.90 -1.90 -15.99
C GLN A 111 23.97 -2.44 -14.91
N ARG A 112 24.04 -1.85 -13.71
CA ARG A 112 23.32 -2.28 -12.51
C ARG A 112 22.11 -1.39 -12.31
N CYS A 113 21.01 -1.96 -11.82
CA CYS A 113 19.85 -1.16 -11.43
C CYS A 113 19.92 -0.61 -10.00
N GLY A 114 20.87 -1.09 -9.19
CA GLY A 114 21.16 -0.49 -7.88
C GLY A 114 20.05 -0.70 -6.86
N LEU A 115 19.86 0.29 -5.99
CA LEU A 115 18.90 0.21 -4.87
C LEU A 115 17.47 -0.08 -5.31
N LEU A 116 17.06 0.39 -6.50
CA LEU A 116 15.71 0.19 -7.04
C LEU A 116 15.35 -1.31 -7.16
N CYS A 117 16.33 -2.16 -7.45
CA CYS A 117 16.15 -3.62 -7.52
C CYS A 117 16.65 -4.37 -6.28
N GLY A 118 16.97 -3.66 -5.19
CA GLY A 118 17.56 -4.25 -4.00
C GLY A 118 18.97 -4.82 -4.22
N GLU A 119 19.70 -4.31 -5.20
CA GLU A 119 21.12 -4.59 -5.36
C GLU A 119 21.94 -3.72 -4.38
N PRO A 120 23.24 -4.03 -4.16
CA PRO A 120 24.13 -3.08 -3.52
C PRO A 120 24.05 -1.70 -4.19
N PRO A 121 24.29 -0.59 -3.48
CA PRO A 121 24.22 0.72 -4.11
C PRO A 121 25.23 0.86 -5.26
N THR A 122 24.84 1.57 -6.32
CA THR A 122 25.74 2.01 -7.40
C THR A 122 26.48 3.28 -6.97
N ASN A 123 27.49 3.70 -7.74
CA ASN A 123 28.13 5.00 -7.52
C ASN A 123 27.13 6.16 -7.60
N SER A 124 26.11 6.07 -8.46
CA SER A 124 25.07 7.10 -8.57
C SER A 124 24.23 7.16 -7.30
N ASP A 125 23.83 6.02 -6.75
CA ASP A 125 23.05 5.94 -5.51
C ASP A 125 23.79 6.55 -4.31
N ILE A 126 25.11 6.38 -4.27
CA ILE A 126 25.97 6.92 -3.20
C ILE A 126 26.17 8.42 -3.40
N GLN A 127 26.57 8.85 -4.60
CA GLN A 127 26.94 10.25 -4.84
C GLN A 127 25.75 11.20 -4.78
N SER A 128 24.55 10.74 -5.15
CA SER A 128 23.33 11.54 -5.02
C SER A 128 22.83 11.65 -3.57
N GLY A 129 23.29 10.78 -2.66
CA GLY A 129 22.73 10.65 -1.31
C GLY A 129 21.47 9.79 -1.24
N LEU A 130 21.04 9.15 -2.34
CA LEU A 130 19.90 8.23 -2.35
C LEU A 130 20.07 7.11 -1.34
N ASN A 131 21.26 6.48 -1.32
CA ASN A 131 21.58 5.40 -0.41
C ASN A 131 21.46 5.85 1.05
N ASP A 132 22.05 6.99 1.39
CA ASP A 132 22.09 7.47 2.77
C ASP A 132 20.67 7.75 3.29
N CYS A 133 19.82 8.34 2.45
CA CYS A 133 18.40 8.49 2.77
C CYS A 133 17.71 7.13 2.93
N PHE A 134 17.89 6.21 1.99
CA PHE A 134 17.21 4.92 2.00
C PHE A 134 17.58 4.08 3.23
N GLN A 135 18.83 4.15 3.69
CA GLN A 135 19.30 3.46 4.90
C GLN A 135 18.65 3.95 6.20
N THR A 136 18.04 5.14 6.21
CA THR A 136 17.26 5.61 7.37
C THR A 136 15.93 4.86 7.56
N GLY A 137 15.53 4.06 6.57
CA GLY A 137 14.23 3.38 6.54
C GLY A 137 13.13 4.16 5.81
N ALA A 138 13.42 5.37 5.33
CA ALA A 138 12.53 6.13 4.45
C ALA A 138 12.18 5.34 3.18
N ASP A 139 10.98 5.57 2.65
CA ASP A 139 10.55 4.97 1.39
C ASP A 139 11.40 5.48 0.22
N PHE A 140 11.55 4.66 -0.83
CA PHE A 140 12.45 4.97 -1.94
C PHE A 140 12.04 6.26 -2.66
N GLU A 141 10.74 6.46 -2.88
CA GLU A 141 10.20 7.65 -3.56
C GLU A 141 10.45 8.94 -2.77
N ASP A 142 10.39 8.88 -1.44
CA ASP A 142 10.76 10.01 -0.57
C ASP A 142 12.24 10.38 -0.73
N CYS A 143 13.11 9.37 -0.88
CA CYS A 143 14.53 9.60 -1.08
C CYS A 143 14.84 10.08 -2.50
N GLU A 144 14.15 9.55 -3.50
CA GLU A 144 14.31 9.94 -4.90
C GLU A 144 13.84 11.39 -5.14
N SER A 145 12.74 11.81 -4.51
CA SER A 145 12.23 13.18 -4.62
C SER A 145 13.17 14.25 -4.04
N ARG A 146 14.12 13.88 -3.17
CA ARG A 146 15.09 14.81 -2.58
C ARG A 146 16.30 15.10 -3.47
N ILE A 147 16.53 14.26 -4.48
CA ILE A 147 17.74 14.30 -5.31
C ILE A 147 17.45 14.64 -6.77
N ARG A 148 16.18 14.71 -7.17
CA ARG A 148 15.71 15.22 -8.45
C ARG A 148 15.46 16.73 -8.34
#